data_AF-A8IDX3-F1
#
_entry.id   AF-A8IDX3-F1
#
_cell.length_a   1.000
_cell.length_b   1.000
_cell.length_c   1.000
_cell.angle_alpha   90.00
_cell.angle_beta   90.00
_cell.angle_gamma   90.00
#
_symmetry.space_group_name_H-M   'P 1'
#
loop_
_entity.id
_entity.type
_entity.pdbx_description
1 polymer ?
#
loop_
_entity_poly.entity_id
_entity_poly.type
_entity_poly.pdbx_seq_one_letter_code
_entity_poly.pdbx_strand_id
1 'polypeptide(L)'
;MIHVRLECETDFAGWRQAARRLIGGGIAPRDVMWSVGGAADLFGAGAPLPDDTPAAQFTVPRGFLRLAETAFLHRDRERFGLLYRLLARLRAEPGLLSIAMDSDVARVEGMAKSVRRDIHKMRAFVRFRQVEVAGAEWFVAWFEPEHHILEANAPFFQRRFAGMKWSILTPEASAHWDGETLTFGPGGTRAEAPADDAMETLWRDYYASIFNPARLKISAMKSEMPVKYWRNLPEAALIAPLIADAERRAGEMIAHAATPANPRPHRLEKAALDAEQADGLEALRAQALGCRACPLWAPATQTVFGEGPTDAPVMFVGEQPGDQEDLDGRPFVGPAGRLFDQALQDAGLERARAYVTNAVKHFKFEPRGKRRLHQSPNPVEIRACNTWLAREIALVRPRLVVALGASAAQAVSGRAVRVGESRGRIMPLEGRDALVSVHPSYLLRLPDAEARAREYDRFVADLRLAAPYLAG
;
A
#
# COMPACT_ATOMS: atom_id res chain seq x y z
N MET A 1 38.56 12.98 -23.10
CA MET A 1 37.29 12.97 -22.35
C MET A 1 36.16 12.78 -23.36
N ILE A 2 35.26 11.83 -23.13
CA ILE A 2 34.10 11.55 -23.97
C ILE A 2 32.92 12.36 -23.43
N HIS A 3 32.26 13.12 -24.30
CA HIS A 3 31.11 13.94 -23.93
C HIS A 3 29.85 13.20 -24.39
N VAL A 4 29.00 12.79 -23.44
CA VAL A 4 27.71 12.18 -23.71
C VAL A 4 26.62 13.19 -23.50
N ARG A 5 25.83 13.40 -24.55
CA ARG A 5 24.72 14.34 -24.56
C ARG A 5 23.40 13.58 -24.61
N LEU A 6 22.57 13.79 -23.59
CA LEU A 6 21.22 13.25 -23.48
C LEU A 6 20.21 14.21 -24.11
N GLU A 7 19.11 13.66 -24.61
CA GLU A 7 18.06 14.47 -25.27
C GLU A 7 17.33 15.37 -24.28
N CYS A 8 16.97 14.83 -23.11
CA CYS A 8 16.31 15.55 -22.02
C CYS A 8 16.76 15.02 -20.64
N GLU A 9 16.33 15.67 -19.57
CA GLU A 9 16.68 15.31 -18.18
C GLU A 9 16.14 13.91 -17.77
N THR A 10 15.17 13.38 -18.52
CA THR A 10 14.50 12.09 -18.29
C THR A 10 14.86 11.01 -19.33
N ASP A 11 15.83 11.27 -20.23
CA ASP A 11 16.31 10.34 -21.27
C ASP A 11 17.15 9.17 -20.70
N PHE A 12 16.48 8.29 -19.95
CA PHE A 12 17.10 7.11 -19.37
C PHE A 12 17.51 6.08 -20.44
N ALA A 13 16.78 6.03 -21.56
CA ALA A 13 17.06 5.10 -22.65
C ALA A 13 18.37 5.46 -23.37
N GLY A 14 18.56 6.73 -23.70
CA GLY A 14 19.80 7.27 -24.27
C GLY A 14 20.97 7.11 -23.31
N TRP A 15 20.76 7.38 -22.01
CA TRP A 15 21.78 7.10 -20.99
C TRP A 15 22.17 5.62 -20.96
N ARG A 16 21.19 4.70 -20.99
CA ARG A 16 21.45 3.25 -20.97
C ARG A 16 22.26 2.80 -22.18
N GLN A 17 21.93 3.31 -23.36
CA GLN A 17 22.63 2.99 -24.60
C GLN A 17 24.08 3.50 -24.56
N ALA A 18 24.28 4.75 -24.14
CA ALA A 18 25.62 5.33 -24.02
C ALA A 18 26.45 4.61 -22.95
N ALA A 19 25.88 4.36 -21.77
CA ALA A 19 26.55 3.65 -20.68
C ALA A 19 27.00 2.24 -21.09
N ARG A 20 26.19 1.53 -21.88
CA ARG A 20 26.56 0.21 -22.44
C ARG A 20 27.77 0.30 -23.36
N ARG A 21 27.79 1.26 -24.29
CA ARG A 21 28.92 1.48 -25.22
C ARG A 21 30.21 1.87 -24.47
N LEU A 22 30.10 2.74 -23.48
CA LEU A 22 31.23 3.17 -22.66
C LEU A 22 31.82 2.02 -21.84
N ILE A 23 30.99 1.16 -21.24
CA ILE A 23 31.45 -0.03 -20.51
C ILE A 23 32.08 -1.06 -21.45
N GLY A 24 31.47 -1.30 -22.61
CA GLY A 24 32.02 -2.20 -23.63
C GLY A 24 33.39 -1.73 -24.14
N GLY A 25 33.55 -0.41 -24.32
CA GLY A 25 34.83 0.23 -24.67
C GLY A 25 35.82 0.40 -23.50
N GLY A 26 35.48 -0.03 -22.29
CA GLY A 26 36.37 0.05 -21.12
C GLY A 26 36.67 1.48 -20.66
N ILE A 27 35.78 2.44 -20.92
CA ILE A 27 36.00 3.86 -20.61
C ILE A 27 35.77 4.11 -19.11
N ALA A 28 36.76 4.69 -18.44
CA ALA A 28 36.66 4.96 -17.01
C ALA A 28 35.67 6.12 -16.72
N PRO A 29 34.92 6.09 -15.59
CA PRO A 29 33.95 7.14 -15.27
C PRO A 29 34.49 8.56 -15.23
N ARG A 30 35.77 8.74 -14.86
CA ARG A 30 36.45 10.05 -14.85
C ARG A 30 36.68 10.64 -16.24
N ASP A 31 36.66 9.81 -17.27
CA ASP A 31 36.93 10.20 -18.66
C ASP A 31 35.63 10.52 -19.41
N VAL A 32 34.48 10.53 -18.73
CA VAL A 32 33.16 10.76 -19.30
C VAL A 32 32.51 11.98 -18.65
N MET A 33 32.03 12.90 -19.48
CA MET A 33 31.19 14.02 -19.06
C MET A 33 29.77 13.85 -19.61
N TRP A 34 28.78 14.12 -18.77
CA TRP A 34 27.36 13.98 -19.10
C TRP A 34 26.69 15.35 -19.16
N SER A 35 25.91 15.61 -20.20
CA SER A 35 25.15 16.83 -20.38
C SER A 35 23.77 16.56 -20.98
N VAL A 36 22.87 17.53 -20.87
CA VAL A 36 21.51 17.50 -21.41
C VAL A 36 21.34 18.70 -22.34
N GLY A 37 20.78 18.50 -23.53
CA GLY A 37 20.47 19.61 -24.44
C GLY A 37 21.67 20.30 -25.10
N GLY A 38 21.43 21.45 -25.74
CA GLY A 38 22.29 22.03 -26.78
C GLY A 38 23.10 23.28 -26.47
N ALA A 39 23.42 23.54 -25.21
CA ALA A 39 24.45 24.53 -24.92
C ALA A 39 25.78 24.01 -25.52
N ALA A 40 26.30 24.74 -26.51
CA ALA A 40 27.63 24.49 -27.04
C ALA A 40 28.62 24.55 -25.88
N ASP A 41 29.24 23.43 -25.54
CA ASP A 41 30.36 23.45 -24.62
C ASP A 41 31.42 24.40 -25.20
N LEU A 42 31.93 25.30 -24.35
CA LEU A 42 33.13 26.09 -24.61
C LEU A 42 34.36 25.21 -24.88
N PHE A 43 34.25 23.90 -24.66
CA PHE A 43 35.23 22.87 -24.93
C PHE A 43 34.69 21.97 -26.04
N GLY A 44 35.30 22.07 -27.22
CA GLY A 44 34.80 21.52 -28.49
C GLY A 44 34.42 20.04 -28.50
N ALA A 45 33.83 19.61 -29.62
CA ALA A 45 33.30 18.27 -29.86
C ALA A 45 34.15 17.17 -29.21
N GLY A 46 33.68 16.64 -28.08
CA GLY A 46 34.33 15.55 -27.38
C GLY A 46 34.53 14.33 -28.28
N ALA A 47 35.45 13.43 -27.88
CA ALA A 47 35.69 12.22 -28.65
C ALA A 47 34.38 11.43 -28.86
N PRO A 48 34.12 10.88 -30.06
CA PRO A 48 32.90 10.16 -30.35
C PRO A 48 32.73 8.95 -29.41
N LEU A 49 31.48 8.58 -29.15
CA LEU A 49 31.19 7.35 -28.41
C LEU A 49 31.84 6.14 -29.10
N PRO A 50 32.43 5.19 -28.34
CA PRO A 50 33.03 3.99 -28.92
C PRO A 50 32.00 3.21 -29.75
N ASP A 51 32.41 2.58 -30.85
CA ASP A 51 31.51 1.74 -31.64
C ASP A 51 30.85 0.65 -30.78
N ASP A 52 29.64 0.25 -31.15
CA ASP A 52 28.91 -0.82 -30.46
C ASP A 52 29.63 -2.14 -30.71
N THR A 53 30.61 -2.43 -29.86
CA THR A 53 31.43 -3.62 -29.98
C THR A 53 30.70 -4.75 -29.25
N PRO A 54 30.44 -5.91 -29.88
CA PRO A 54 29.74 -7.05 -29.26
C PRO A 54 30.46 -7.69 -28.06
N ALA A 55 31.58 -7.12 -27.59
CA ALA A 55 32.49 -7.72 -26.65
C ALA A 55 32.06 -7.47 -25.18
N ALA A 56 31.84 -8.59 -24.48
CA ALA A 56 31.42 -8.78 -23.09
C ALA A 56 29.94 -8.48 -22.79
N GLN A 57 29.13 -9.54 -22.83
CA GLN A 57 27.79 -9.59 -22.24
C GLN A 57 27.86 -9.34 -20.72
N PHE A 58 27.93 -8.07 -20.32
CA PHE A 58 27.85 -7.67 -18.93
C PHE A 58 26.38 -7.76 -18.46
N THR A 59 26.12 -8.65 -17.51
CA THR A 59 24.78 -8.82 -16.94
C THR A 59 24.60 -7.81 -15.81
N VAL A 60 23.68 -6.86 -16.00
CA VAL A 60 23.35 -5.84 -14.99
C VAL A 60 22.29 -6.40 -14.02
N PRO A 61 22.52 -6.36 -12.69
CA PRO A 61 21.51 -6.80 -11.73
C PRO A 61 20.20 -6.02 -11.87
N ARG A 62 19.05 -6.71 -11.82
CA ARG A 62 17.72 -6.08 -11.85
C ARG A 62 17.53 -5.05 -10.73
N GLY A 63 18.19 -5.26 -9.59
CA GLY A 63 18.21 -4.32 -8.47
C GLY A 63 18.81 -2.97 -8.86
N PHE A 64 19.92 -2.97 -9.59
CA PHE A 64 20.55 -1.76 -10.09
C PHE A 64 19.62 -1.00 -11.04
N LEU A 65 19.03 -1.69 -12.02
CA LEU A 65 18.17 -1.03 -13.01
C LEU A 65 17.01 -0.28 -12.36
N ARG A 66 16.29 -0.91 -11.42
CA ARG A 66 15.20 -0.25 -10.69
C ARG A 66 15.67 0.95 -9.87
N LEU A 67 16.82 0.83 -9.22
CA LEU A 67 17.41 1.91 -8.43
C LEU A 67 17.83 3.07 -9.34
N ALA A 68 18.49 2.77 -10.46
CA ALA A 68 18.94 3.72 -11.45
C ALA A 68 17.77 4.46 -12.09
N GLU A 69 16.72 3.77 -12.54
CA GLU A 69 15.50 4.37 -13.08
C GLU A 69 14.90 5.42 -12.14
N THR A 70 14.90 5.15 -10.84
CA THR A 70 14.36 6.10 -9.85
C THR A 70 15.33 7.24 -9.58
N ALA A 71 16.62 6.96 -9.34
CA ALA A 71 17.62 7.98 -9.04
C ALA A 71 17.90 8.90 -10.24
N PHE A 72 17.70 8.41 -11.46
CA PHE A 72 17.87 9.18 -12.70
C PHE A 72 16.93 10.39 -12.78
N LEU A 73 15.81 10.38 -12.07
CA LEU A 73 14.88 11.50 -12.03
C LEU A 73 15.30 12.61 -11.05
N HIS A 74 16.35 12.40 -10.26
CA HIS A 74 16.81 13.38 -9.27
C HIS A 74 17.31 14.67 -9.95
N ARG A 75 17.24 15.82 -9.28
CA ARG A 75 17.63 17.12 -9.87
C ARG A 75 19.15 17.35 -9.93
N ASP A 76 19.92 16.59 -9.16
CA ASP A 76 21.38 16.68 -9.14
C ASP A 76 21.97 16.36 -10.51
N ARG A 77 22.84 17.23 -11.04
CA ARG A 77 23.46 17.07 -12.37
C ARG A 77 24.49 15.95 -12.40
N GLU A 78 25.07 15.58 -11.25
CA GLU A 78 26.06 14.51 -11.16
C GLU A 78 25.44 13.11 -11.25
N ARG A 79 24.11 12.99 -11.20
CA ARG A 79 23.41 11.70 -11.15
C ARG A 79 23.78 10.76 -12.30
N PHE A 80 23.96 11.29 -13.51
CA PHE A 80 24.29 10.48 -14.70
C PHE A 80 25.68 9.84 -14.57
N GLY A 81 26.67 10.64 -14.15
CA GLY A 81 28.03 10.19 -13.92
C GLY A 81 28.12 9.26 -12.72
N LEU A 82 27.39 9.54 -11.65
CA LEU A 82 27.31 8.68 -10.46
C LEU A 82 26.73 7.30 -10.79
N LEU A 83 25.63 7.25 -11.56
CA LEU A 83 25.03 6.00 -12.02
C LEU A 83 25.97 5.22 -12.93
N TYR A 84 26.69 5.91 -13.82
CA TYR A 84 27.70 5.28 -14.69
C TYR A 84 28.88 4.72 -13.89
N ARG A 85 29.37 5.48 -12.91
CA ARG A 85 30.42 5.04 -11.98
C ARG A 85 29.99 3.80 -11.22
N LEU A 86 28.78 3.79 -10.66
CA LEU A 86 28.25 2.64 -9.94
C LEU A 86 28.10 1.41 -10.85
N LEU A 87 27.65 1.62 -12.10
CA LEU A 87 27.55 0.55 -13.10
C LEU A 87 28.92 -0.03 -13.48
N ALA A 88 29.94 0.81 -13.66
CA ALA A 88 31.31 0.37 -13.94
C ALA A 88 31.89 -0.45 -12.78
N ARG A 89 31.61 -0.05 -11.53
CA ARG A 89 32.04 -0.78 -10.33
C ARG A 89 31.34 -2.13 -10.16
N LEU A 90 30.06 -2.23 -10.53
CA LEU A 90 29.30 -3.49 -10.49
C LEU A 90 29.90 -4.59 -11.38
N ARG A 91 30.70 -4.23 -12.40
CA ARG A 91 31.44 -5.19 -13.21
C ARG A 91 32.55 -5.89 -12.42
N ALA A 92 33.23 -5.18 -11.53
CA ALA A 92 34.27 -5.73 -10.67
C ALA A 92 33.70 -6.32 -9.36
N GLU A 93 32.60 -5.76 -8.86
CA GLU A 93 32.00 -6.08 -7.57
C GLU A 93 30.49 -6.41 -7.71
N PRO A 94 30.11 -7.64 -8.09
CA PRO A 94 28.70 -8.00 -8.32
C PRO A 94 27.78 -7.82 -7.09
N GLY A 95 28.35 -7.88 -5.89
CA GLY A 95 27.65 -7.71 -4.62
C GLY A 95 27.54 -6.26 -4.12
N LEU A 96 28.06 -5.27 -4.86
CA LEU A 96 28.22 -3.89 -4.40
C LEU A 96 26.93 -3.27 -3.83
N LEU A 97 25.76 -3.54 -4.43
CA LEU A 97 24.48 -3.01 -3.95
C LEU A 97 24.06 -3.52 -2.56
N SER A 98 24.67 -4.59 -2.05
CA SER A 98 24.41 -5.10 -0.69
C SER A 98 25.25 -4.39 0.38
N ILE A 99 26.25 -3.61 -0.03
CA ILE A 99 27.18 -2.92 0.86
C ILE A 99 26.59 -1.55 1.22
N ALA A 100 25.76 -1.52 2.26
CA ALA A 100 25.06 -0.30 2.69
C ALA A 100 25.99 0.87 3.08
N MET A 101 27.25 0.59 3.42
CA MET A 101 28.25 1.60 3.77
C MET A 101 29.04 2.13 2.58
N ASP A 102 28.81 1.62 1.37
CA ASP A 102 29.43 2.17 0.17
C ASP A 102 28.87 3.58 -0.11
N SER A 103 29.76 4.55 -0.30
CA SER A 103 29.38 5.96 -0.47
C SER A 103 28.55 6.21 -1.72
N ASP A 104 28.83 5.49 -2.81
CA ASP A 104 28.10 5.66 -4.08
C ASP A 104 26.72 5.04 -3.98
N VAL A 105 26.63 3.82 -3.45
CA VAL A 105 25.36 3.15 -3.18
C VAL A 105 24.48 4.02 -2.28
N ALA A 106 25.01 4.48 -1.14
CA ALA A 106 24.26 5.33 -0.21
C ALA A 106 23.78 6.65 -0.85
N ARG A 107 24.61 7.28 -1.69
CA ARG A 107 24.24 8.51 -2.41
C ARG A 107 23.12 8.25 -3.43
N VAL A 108 23.22 7.19 -4.23
CA VAL A 108 22.19 6.83 -5.22
C VAL A 108 20.88 6.41 -4.53
N GLU A 109 20.95 5.64 -3.43
CA GLU A 109 19.77 5.29 -2.63
C GLU A 109 19.10 6.52 -2.01
N GLY A 110 19.89 7.48 -1.52
CA GLY A 110 19.41 8.77 -1.02
C GLY A 110 18.68 9.57 -2.09
N MET A 111 19.25 9.68 -3.30
CA MET A 111 18.60 10.30 -4.46
C MET A 111 17.27 9.61 -4.79
N ALA A 112 17.28 8.28 -4.91
CA ALA A 112 16.08 7.50 -5.19
C ALA A 112 15.00 7.63 -4.10
N LYS A 113 15.40 7.79 -2.83
CA LYS A 113 14.48 8.03 -1.71
C LYS A 113 13.85 9.42 -1.81
N SER A 114 14.62 10.46 -2.15
CA SER A 114 14.10 11.81 -2.34
C SER A 114 13.11 11.88 -3.51
N VAL A 115 13.44 11.25 -4.65
CA VAL A 115 12.54 11.11 -5.81
C VAL A 115 11.22 10.43 -5.42
N ARG A 116 11.28 9.30 -4.70
CA ARG A 116 10.06 8.60 -4.24
C ARG A 116 9.19 9.46 -3.34
N ARG A 117 9.81 10.27 -2.46
CA ARG A 117 9.09 11.20 -1.59
C ARG A 117 8.41 12.31 -2.41
N ASP A 118 9.08 12.85 -3.41
CA ASP A 118 8.51 13.88 -4.30
C ASP A 118 7.35 13.33 -5.14
N ILE A 119 7.49 12.11 -5.68
CA ILE A 119 6.39 11.39 -6.33
C ILE A 119 5.18 11.24 -5.38
N HIS A 120 5.43 10.86 -4.12
CA HIS A 120 4.38 10.76 -3.12
C HIS A 120 3.71 12.11 -2.84
N LYS A 121 4.50 13.19 -2.70
CA LYS A 121 3.98 14.56 -2.53
C LYS A 121 3.07 14.94 -3.70
N MET A 122 3.53 14.73 -4.93
CA MET A 122 2.73 15.03 -6.13
C MET A 122 1.40 14.28 -6.12
N ARG A 123 1.41 12.97 -5.83
CA ARG A 123 0.17 12.17 -5.75
C ARG A 123 -0.79 12.64 -4.65
N ALA A 124 -0.25 13.09 -3.51
CA ALA A 124 -1.03 13.52 -2.36
C ALA A 124 -1.60 14.94 -2.51
N PHE A 125 -0.88 15.84 -3.19
CA PHE A 125 -1.16 17.28 -3.17
C PHE A 125 -1.59 17.87 -4.52
N VAL A 126 -1.46 17.16 -5.64
CA VAL A 126 -2.06 17.62 -6.91
C VAL A 126 -3.57 17.78 -6.74
N ARG A 127 -4.10 18.94 -7.12
CA ARG A 127 -5.52 19.27 -7.08
C ARG A 127 -5.94 19.76 -8.45
N PHE A 128 -6.94 19.10 -9.01
CA PHE A 128 -7.53 19.46 -10.29
C PHE A 128 -8.62 20.50 -10.09
N ARG A 129 -8.59 21.55 -10.91
CA ARG A 129 -9.61 22.60 -10.98
C ARG A 129 -10.29 22.53 -12.34
N GLN A 130 -11.61 22.55 -12.37
CA GLN A 130 -12.37 22.57 -13.61
C GLN A 130 -12.25 23.94 -14.28
N VAL A 131 -12.02 23.92 -15.58
CA VAL A 131 -12.05 25.06 -16.50
C VAL A 131 -12.81 24.67 -17.75
N GLU A 132 -13.33 25.66 -18.44
CA GLU A 132 -13.95 25.47 -19.74
C GLU A 132 -12.94 25.86 -20.82
N VAL A 133 -12.52 24.89 -21.64
CA VAL A 133 -11.57 25.10 -22.73
C VAL A 133 -12.27 24.73 -24.03
N ALA A 134 -12.46 25.71 -24.91
CA ALA A 134 -13.16 25.53 -26.20
C ALA A 134 -14.54 24.84 -26.07
N GLY A 135 -15.30 25.15 -25.02
CA GLY A 135 -16.64 24.61 -24.76
C GLY A 135 -16.66 23.18 -24.19
N ALA A 136 -15.50 22.65 -23.78
CA ALA A 136 -15.39 21.34 -23.12
C ALA A 136 -14.86 21.48 -21.69
N GLU A 137 -15.34 20.62 -20.80
CA GLU A 137 -14.82 20.52 -19.43
C GLU A 137 -13.38 19.99 -19.45
N TRP A 138 -12.46 20.77 -18.89
CA TRP A 138 -11.05 20.44 -18.78
C TRP A 138 -10.56 20.71 -17.37
N PHE A 139 -9.67 19.87 -16.85
CA PHE A 139 -9.22 19.98 -15.46
C PHE A 139 -7.74 20.32 -15.39
N VAL A 140 -7.39 21.46 -14.82
CA VAL A 140 -5.99 21.93 -14.75
C VAL A 140 -5.49 21.88 -13.32
N ALA A 141 -4.24 21.45 -13.15
CA ALA A 141 -3.52 21.44 -11.87
C ALA A 141 -2.12 22.04 -12.04
N TRP A 142 -1.67 22.78 -11.02
CA TRP A 142 -0.29 23.27 -10.93
C TRP A 142 0.47 22.47 -9.85
N PHE A 143 1.71 22.07 -10.15
CA PHE A 143 2.59 21.43 -9.17
C PHE A 143 4.06 21.80 -9.41
N GLU A 144 4.83 22.03 -8.34
CA GLU A 144 6.24 22.38 -8.42
C GLU A 144 7.10 21.24 -7.84
N PRO A 145 7.51 20.28 -8.68
CA PRO A 145 8.29 19.14 -8.20
C PRO A 145 9.72 19.52 -7.85
N GLU A 146 10.27 18.87 -6.82
CA GLU A 146 11.70 18.97 -6.47
C GLU A 146 12.59 18.26 -7.49
N HIS A 147 12.05 17.29 -8.24
CA HIS A 147 12.76 16.40 -9.15
C HIS A 147 12.03 16.24 -10.49
N HIS A 148 12.66 15.61 -11.48
CA HIS A 148 12.08 15.42 -12.83
C HIS A 148 11.08 14.25 -12.86
N ILE A 149 9.97 14.39 -12.12
CA ILE A 149 9.06 13.27 -11.82
C ILE A 149 7.77 13.24 -12.64
N LEU A 150 7.49 14.29 -13.41
CA LEU A 150 6.20 14.47 -14.08
C LEU A 150 5.88 13.30 -15.01
N GLU A 151 6.76 13.01 -15.96
CA GLU A 151 6.57 11.93 -16.95
C GLU A 151 6.43 10.56 -16.29
N ALA A 152 7.28 10.27 -15.31
CA ALA A 152 7.24 9.02 -14.56
C ALA A 152 5.95 8.86 -13.74
N ASN A 153 5.32 9.96 -13.34
CA ASN A 153 4.15 9.94 -12.47
C ASN A 153 2.82 10.17 -13.21
N ALA A 154 2.82 10.78 -14.39
CA ALA A 154 1.61 11.06 -15.16
C ALA A 154 0.72 9.83 -15.44
N PRO A 155 1.26 8.61 -15.71
CA PRO A 155 0.44 7.41 -15.86
C PRO A 155 -0.39 7.04 -14.62
N PHE A 156 0.04 7.45 -13.41
CA PHE A 156 -0.77 7.26 -12.19
C PHE A 156 -2.06 8.08 -12.26
N PHE A 157 -1.95 9.36 -12.66
CA PHE A 157 -3.09 10.26 -12.79
C PHE A 157 -4.00 9.83 -13.94
N GLN A 158 -3.42 9.40 -15.07
CA GLN A 158 -4.16 8.85 -16.20
C GLN A 158 -5.08 7.69 -15.77
N ARG A 159 -4.54 6.69 -15.06
CA ARG A 159 -5.35 5.55 -14.58
C ARG A 159 -6.39 5.97 -13.54
N ARG A 160 -6.08 6.91 -12.66
CA ARG A 160 -6.96 7.31 -11.56
C ARG A 160 -8.08 8.26 -11.99
N PHE A 161 -7.83 9.03 -13.05
CA PHE A 161 -8.68 10.10 -13.57
C PHE A 161 -8.93 9.92 -15.09
N ALA A 162 -9.10 8.67 -15.53
CA ALA A 162 -9.27 8.35 -16.96
C ALA A 162 -10.54 8.96 -17.57
N GLY A 163 -11.60 9.12 -16.75
CA GLY A 163 -12.91 9.63 -17.18
C GLY A 163 -13.02 11.16 -17.28
N MET A 164 -11.92 11.90 -17.16
CA MET A 164 -11.89 13.37 -17.27
C MET A 164 -10.67 13.80 -18.07
N LYS A 165 -10.79 14.90 -18.82
CA LYS A 165 -9.65 15.51 -19.53
C LYS A 165 -8.88 16.40 -18.57
N TRP A 166 -7.55 16.28 -18.52
CA TRP A 166 -6.77 17.04 -17.54
C TRP A 166 -5.39 17.46 -18.02
N SER A 167 -4.87 18.53 -17.41
CA SER A 167 -3.51 19.04 -17.57
C SER A 167 -2.85 19.18 -16.21
N ILE A 168 -1.63 18.66 -16.06
CA ILE A 168 -0.74 18.97 -14.93
C ILE A 168 0.39 19.84 -15.45
N LEU A 169 0.45 21.06 -14.97
CA LEU A 169 1.45 22.05 -15.31
C LEU A 169 2.52 22.07 -14.22
N THR A 170 3.78 22.04 -14.63
CA THR A 170 4.94 22.25 -13.75
C THR A 170 5.87 23.28 -14.39
N PRO A 171 6.82 23.86 -13.64
CA PRO A 171 7.77 24.83 -14.21
C PRO A 171 8.63 24.28 -15.37
N GLU A 172 8.90 22.97 -15.39
CA GLU A 172 9.85 22.37 -16.35
C GLU A 172 9.17 21.62 -17.49
N ALA A 173 8.00 21.03 -17.23
CA ALA A 173 7.24 20.26 -18.20
C ALA A 173 5.74 20.30 -17.90
N SER A 174 4.92 19.91 -18.88
CA SER A 174 3.49 19.72 -18.73
C SER A 174 3.08 18.31 -19.16
N ALA A 175 2.00 17.80 -18.57
CA ALA A 175 1.39 16.54 -18.96
C ALA A 175 -0.10 16.76 -19.23
N HIS A 176 -0.59 16.27 -20.36
CA HIS A 176 -1.96 16.48 -20.84
C HIS A 176 -2.61 15.16 -21.21
N TRP A 177 -3.80 14.92 -20.67
CA TRP A 177 -4.65 13.77 -20.97
C TRP A 177 -5.97 14.27 -21.56
N ASP A 178 -6.25 13.89 -22.79
CA ASP A 178 -7.46 14.31 -23.53
C ASP A 178 -8.61 13.31 -23.44
N GLY A 179 -8.43 12.21 -22.70
CA GLY A 179 -9.36 11.07 -22.61
C GLY A 179 -8.91 9.83 -23.39
N GLU A 180 -7.96 9.98 -24.31
CA GLU A 180 -7.45 8.91 -25.17
C GLU A 180 -5.93 8.80 -25.13
N THR A 181 -5.24 9.94 -25.22
CA THR A 181 -3.79 10.04 -25.34
C THR A 181 -3.18 10.91 -24.24
N LEU A 182 -2.08 10.41 -23.65
CA LEU A 182 -1.25 11.17 -22.73
C LEU A 182 -0.09 11.81 -23.52
N THR A 183 -0.02 13.14 -23.51
CA THR A 183 1.02 13.91 -24.19
C THR A 183 1.81 14.75 -23.19
N PHE A 184 3.07 15.03 -23.52
CA PHE A 184 3.96 15.86 -22.72
C PHE A 184 4.38 17.09 -23.50
N GLY A 185 4.50 18.21 -22.79
CA GLY A 185 4.84 19.51 -23.37
C GLY A 185 5.84 20.27 -22.53
N PRO A 186 6.24 21.48 -22.99
CA PRO A 186 7.10 22.36 -22.22
C PRO A 186 6.46 22.79 -20.90
N GLY A 187 7.29 23.21 -19.95
CA GLY A 187 6.82 23.77 -18.69
C GLY A 187 5.88 24.96 -18.89
N GLY A 188 4.94 25.11 -17.97
CA GLY A 188 4.00 26.22 -17.95
C GLY A 188 4.33 27.23 -16.86
N THR A 189 3.55 28.31 -16.80
CA THR A 189 3.58 29.27 -15.70
C THR A 189 2.38 29.08 -14.78
N ARG A 190 2.49 29.49 -13.51
CA ARG A 190 1.36 29.39 -12.57
C ARG A 190 0.12 30.15 -13.05
N ALA A 191 0.29 31.22 -13.82
CA ALA A 191 -0.82 32.02 -14.36
C ALA A 191 -1.69 31.25 -15.37
N GLU A 192 -1.17 30.17 -15.95
CA GLU A 192 -1.94 29.29 -16.85
C GLU A 192 -2.84 28.31 -16.08
N ALA A 193 -2.69 28.22 -14.75
CA ALA A 193 -3.61 27.50 -13.88
C ALA A 193 -4.64 28.48 -13.26
N PRO A 194 -5.90 28.05 -13.05
CA PRO A 194 -6.96 28.91 -12.50
C PRO A 194 -6.60 29.52 -11.14
N ALA A 195 -7.01 30.78 -10.93
CA ALA A 195 -6.86 31.47 -9.65
C ALA A 195 -7.61 30.74 -8.51
N ASP A 196 -7.09 30.86 -7.28
CA ASP A 196 -7.48 30.05 -6.13
C ASP A 196 -8.87 30.40 -5.51
N ASP A 197 -9.62 31.34 -6.08
CA ASP A 197 -10.63 32.13 -5.35
C ASP A 197 -12.03 31.50 -5.20
N ALA A 198 -12.42 30.49 -5.99
CA ALA A 198 -13.82 30.05 -6.01
C ALA A 198 -14.22 29.01 -4.93
N MET A 199 -13.29 28.53 -4.09
CA MET A 199 -13.55 27.46 -3.11
C MET A 199 -12.83 27.66 -1.79
N GLU A 200 -12.64 28.93 -1.40
CA GLU A 200 -11.83 29.33 -0.25
C GLU A 200 -12.55 29.16 1.10
N THR A 201 -13.86 29.42 1.18
CA THR A 201 -14.59 29.48 2.47
C THR A 201 -14.80 28.11 3.11
N LEU A 202 -15.31 27.13 2.34
CA LEU A 202 -15.57 25.76 2.80
C LEU A 202 -14.31 25.01 3.24
N TRP A 203 -13.17 25.38 2.67
CA TRP A 203 -11.89 24.73 2.95
C TRP A 203 -11.15 25.39 4.14
N ARG A 204 -11.33 26.70 4.34
CA ARG A 204 -10.86 27.42 5.55
C ARG A 204 -11.58 26.92 6.81
N ASP A 205 -12.89 26.68 6.73
CA ASP A 205 -13.67 26.14 7.86
C ASP A 205 -13.26 24.70 8.20
N TYR A 206 -13.01 23.88 7.17
CA TYR A 206 -12.46 22.54 7.36
C TYR A 206 -11.09 22.62 8.04
N TYR A 207 -10.13 23.42 7.55
CA TYR A 207 -8.78 23.47 8.10
C TYR A 207 -8.71 24.05 9.52
N ALA A 208 -9.51 25.08 9.83
CA ALA A 208 -9.62 25.64 11.17
C ALA A 208 -10.16 24.62 12.20
N SER A 209 -11.03 23.69 11.78
CA SER A 209 -11.62 22.66 12.65
C SER A 209 -10.67 21.49 12.99
N ILE A 210 -9.57 21.31 12.25
CA ILE A 210 -8.59 20.22 12.43
C ILE A 210 -7.23 20.71 12.96
N PHE A 211 -7.04 22.02 13.12
CA PHE A 211 -5.80 22.61 13.63
C PHE A 211 -5.64 22.37 15.14
N ASN A 212 -4.62 21.60 15.54
CA ASN A 212 -4.35 21.23 16.93
C ASN A 212 -3.15 22.03 17.51
N PRO A 213 -3.39 23.01 18.41
CA PRO A 213 -2.35 23.87 18.99
C PRO A 213 -1.21 23.10 19.68
N ALA A 214 -1.51 21.97 20.33
CA ALA A 214 -0.54 21.20 21.12
C ALA A 214 0.45 20.37 20.30
N ARG A 215 0.32 20.35 18.96
CA ARG A 215 1.22 19.63 18.03
C ARG A 215 2.08 20.54 17.16
N LEU A 216 2.15 21.84 17.46
CA LEU A 216 3.04 22.74 16.73
C LEU A 216 4.51 22.49 17.06
N LYS A 217 5.19 21.73 16.19
CA LYS A 217 6.66 21.79 16.08
C LYS A 217 7.01 22.75 14.94
N ILE A 218 7.04 24.05 15.25
CA ILE A 218 7.32 25.13 14.28
C ILE A 218 8.60 24.85 13.47
N SER A 219 9.63 24.28 14.12
CA SER A 219 10.88 23.88 13.47
C SER A 219 10.71 22.72 12.47
N ALA A 220 9.90 21.69 12.80
CA ALA A 220 9.63 20.56 11.92
C ALA A 220 8.68 20.92 10.75
N MET A 221 7.73 21.83 11.00
CA MET A 221 6.85 22.38 9.97
C MET A 221 7.63 23.24 8.97
N LYS A 222 8.60 24.03 9.44
CA LYS A 222 9.51 24.81 8.59
C LYS A 222 10.54 23.95 7.84
N SER A 223 10.89 22.77 8.37
CA SER A 223 11.86 21.84 7.74
C SER A 223 11.22 20.91 6.69
N GLU A 224 9.97 20.48 6.88
CA GLU A 224 9.23 19.67 5.91
C GLU A 224 8.55 20.54 4.82
N MET A 225 8.36 21.84 5.08
CA MET A 225 7.70 22.79 4.19
C MET A 225 8.49 24.10 4.06
N PRO A 226 9.39 24.19 3.07
CA PRO A 226 10.13 25.41 2.76
C PRO A 226 9.19 26.62 2.56
N VAL A 227 9.53 27.76 3.16
CA VAL A 227 8.74 29.01 3.19
C VAL A 227 8.24 29.48 1.80
N LYS A 228 8.96 29.11 0.73
CA LYS A 228 8.59 29.42 -0.65
C LYS A 228 7.22 28.84 -1.08
N TYR A 229 6.77 27.73 -0.49
CA TYR A 229 5.49 27.08 -0.84
C TYR A 229 4.27 27.68 -0.12
N TRP A 230 4.49 28.60 0.83
CA TRP A 230 3.42 29.16 1.67
C TRP A 230 2.53 30.14 0.90
N ARG A 231 3.02 30.73 -0.19
CA ARG A 231 2.27 31.65 -1.06
C ARG A 231 1.21 30.94 -1.91
N ASN A 232 1.13 29.62 -1.84
CA ASN A 232 0.23 28.78 -2.64
C ASN A 232 -0.82 28.09 -1.76
N LEU A 233 -0.93 28.49 -0.49
CA LEU A 233 -1.79 27.87 0.52
C LEU A 233 -2.76 28.94 1.09
N PRO A 234 -4.08 28.84 0.86
CA PRO A 234 -5.11 29.68 1.50
C PRO A 234 -5.01 29.70 3.04
N GLU A 235 -4.46 28.65 3.65
CA GLU A 235 -4.33 28.50 5.10
C GLU A 235 -3.10 29.22 5.65
N ALA A 236 -2.14 29.63 4.81
CA ALA A 236 -0.99 30.41 5.27
C ALA A 236 -1.39 31.76 5.85
N ALA A 237 -2.49 32.35 5.36
CA ALA A 237 -3.11 33.55 5.94
C ALA A 237 -3.76 33.27 7.32
N LEU A 238 -4.17 32.02 7.58
CA LEU A 238 -4.69 31.58 8.87
C LEU A 238 -3.57 31.22 9.86
N ILE A 239 -2.36 30.90 9.41
CA ILE A 239 -1.25 30.48 10.29
C ILE A 239 -0.91 31.55 11.33
N ALA A 240 -0.80 32.82 10.96
CA ALA A 240 -0.45 33.88 11.92
C ALA A 240 -1.57 34.14 12.95
N PRO A 241 -2.86 34.29 12.56
CA PRO A 241 -3.97 34.34 13.51
C PRO A 241 -4.10 33.07 14.36
N LEU A 242 -3.91 31.88 13.79
CA LEU A 242 -4.00 30.59 14.50
C LEU A 242 -2.83 30.37 15.47
N ILE A 243 -1.64 30.91 15.20
CA ILE A 243 -0.50 30.88 16.15
C ILE A 243 -0.78 31.83 17.32
N ALA A 244 -1.26 33.05 17.04
CA ALA A 244 -1.63 34.00 18.09
C ALA A 244 -2.80 33.48 18.96
N ASP A 245 -3.79 32.85 18.33
CA ASP A 245 -4.92 32.22 19.03
C ASP A 245 -4.52 30.89 19.71
N ALA A 246 -3.49 30.19 19.20
CA ALA A 246 -2.93 28.99 19.82
C ALA A 246 -2.17 29.27 21.10
N GLU A 247 -1.45 30.40 21.23
CA GLU A 247 -0.80 30.79 22.49
C GLU A 247 -1.84 31.13 23.56
N ARG A 248 -2.91 31.84 23.17
CA ARG A 248 -4.06 32.14 24.04
C ARG A 248 -4.80 30.87 24.48
N ARG A 249 -5.14 29.98 23.51
CA ARG A 249 -5.79 28.69 23.78
C ARG A 249 -4.88 27.71 24.53
N ALA A 250 -3.56 27.77 24.34
CA ALA A 250 -2.60 26.97 25.12
C ALA A 250 -2.54 27.45 26.57
N GLY A 251 -2.59 28.77 26.82
CA GLY A 251 -2.77 29.33 28.16
C GLY A 251 -4.07 28.85 28.82
N GLU A 252 -5.19 28.87 28.08
CA GLU A 252 -6.50 28.36 28.55
C GLU A 252 -6.49 26.82 28.75
N MET A 253 -5.79 26.06 27.91
CA MET A 253 -5.62 24.59 28.02
C MET A 253 -4.62 24.17 29.10
N ILE A 254 -3.71 25.04 29.55
CA ILE A 254 -2.86 24.79 30.73
C ILE A 254 -3.69 25.06 32.00
N ALA A 255 -4.61 26.02 31.96
CA ALA A 255 -5.56 26.30 33.04
C ALA A 255 -6.69 25.26 33.16
N HIS A 256 -7.01 24.53 32.09
CA HIS A 256 -8.01 23.45 32.09
C HIS A 256 -7.35 22.08 31.87
N ALA A 257 -7.53 21.16 32.82
CA ALA A 257 -6.90 19.83 32.85
C ALA A 257 -6.99 19.07 31.51
N ALA A 258 -5.91 18.35 31.18
CA ALA A 258 -5.65 17.68 29.90
C ALA A 258 -6.83 16.85 29.35
N THR A 259 -7.08 17.00 28.04
CA THR A 259 -7.98 16.11 27.28
C THR A 259 -7.41 14.68 27.27
N PRO A 260 -8.23 13.64 27.51
CA PRO A 260 -7.75 12.26 27.58
C PRO A 260 -7.13 11.76 26.27
N ALA A 261 -6.16 10.84 26.39
CA ALA A 261 -5.37 10.28 25.29
C ALA A 261 -6.22 9.60 24.19
N ASN A 262 -5.68 9.55 22.97
CA ASN A 262 -6.28 8.84 21.84
C ASN A 262 -6.59 7.37 22.23
N PRO A 263 -7.85 6.93 22.23
CA PRO A 263 -8.23 5.65 22.81
C PRO A 263 -7.86 4.43 21.93
N ARG A 264 -7.33 4.62 20.71
CA ARG A 264 -7.02 3.50 19.79
C ARG A 264 -5.89 2.56 20.29
N PRO A 265 -4.68 3.03 20.66
CA PRO A 265 -3.65 2.16 21.24
C PRO A 265 -4.16 1.44 22.51
N HIS A 266 -4.82 2.18 23.41
CA HIS A 266 -5.41 1.61 24.63
C HIS A 266 -6.46 0.52 24.35
N ARG A 267 -7.25 0.61 23.26
CA ARG A 267 -8.25 -0.42 22.92
C ARG A 267 -7.63 -1.71 22.38
N LEU A 268 -6.56 -1.61 21.61
CA LEU A 268 -5.82 -2.78 21.12
C LEU A 268 -5.08 -3.47 22.26
N GLU A 269 -4.39 -2.69 23.10
CA GLU A 269 -3.70 -3.19 24.31
C GLU A 269 -4.69 -3.83 25.27
N LYS A 270 -5.85 -3.19 25.52
CA LYS A 270 -6.91 -3.78 26.35
C LYS A 270 -7.39 -5.12 25.78
N ALA A 271 -7.71 -5.21 24.49
CA ALA A 271 -8.17 -6.47 23.90
C ALA A 271 -7.11 -7.58 23.98
N ALA A 272 -5.82 -7.23 23.88
CA ALA A 272 -4.72 -8.17 24.10
C ALA A 272 -4.64 -8.65 25.55
N LEU A 273 -4.71 -7.73 26.51
CA LEU A 273 -4.72 -8.05 27.94
C LEU A 273 -5.94 -8.89 28.33
N ASP A 274 -7.13 -8.51 27.86
CA ASP A 274 -8.37 -9.26 28.10
C ASP A 274 -8.17 -10.71 27.63
N ALA A 275 -7.78 -10.90 26.35
CA ALA A 275 -7.59 -12.23 25.77
C ALA A 275 -6.51 -13.06 26.49
N GLU A 276 -5.41 -12.44 26.90
CA GLU A 276 -4.34 -13.11 27.66
C GLU A 276 -4.83 -13.60 29.03
N GLN A 277 -5.63 -12.79 29.72
CA GLN A 277 -6.20 -13.10 31.04
C GLN A 277 -7.38 -14.07 31.00
N ALA A 278 -7.95 -14.34 29.82
CA ALA A 278 -9.08 -15.25 29.69
C ALA A 278 -8.70 -16.69 30.05
N ASP A 279 -9.28 -17.20 31.14
CA ASP A 279 -9.10 -18.60 31.55
C ASP A 279 -10.19 -19.48 30.89
N GLY A 280 -9.88 -19.98 29.69
CA GLY A 280 -10.79 -20.81 28.90
C GLY A 280 -11.64 -20.06 27.86
N LEU A 281 -12.30 -20.82 26.98
CA LEU A 281 -13.02 -20.28 25.82
C LEU A 281 -14.27 -19.49 26.20
N GLU A 282 -14.93 -19.84 27.29
CA GLU A 282 -16.13 -19.13 27.76
C GLU A 282 -15.78 -17.71 28.24
N ALA A 283 -14.73 -17.58 29.08
CA ALA A 283 -14.19 -16.30 29.51
C ALA A 283 -13.74 -15.45 28.31
N LEU A 284 -13.05 -16.08 27.36
CA LEU A 284 -12.59 -15.41 26.14
C LEU A 284 -13.75 -14.88 25.30
N ARG A 285 -14.81 -15.69 25.15
CA ARG A 285 -16.03 -15.30 24.45
C ARG A 285 -16.70 -14.11 25.13
N ALA A 286 -16.85 -14.15 26.45
CA ALA A 286 -17.48 -13.08 27.21
C ALA A 286 -16.75 -11.72 27.04
N GLN A 287 -15.42 -11.74 27.01
CA GLN A 287 -14.63 -10.53 26.75
C GLN A 287 -14.73 -10.08 25.29
N ALA A 288 -14.70 -11.01 24.33
CA ALA A 288 -14.77 -10.70 22.91
C ALA A 288 -16.07 -9.98 22.53
N LEU A 289 -17.19 -10.27 23.20
CA LEU A 289 -18.49 -9.59 23.01
C LEU A 289 -18.41 -8.07 23.24
N GLY A 290 -17.50 -7.62 24.11
CA GLY A 290 -17.27 -6.20 24.41
C GLY A 290 -16.18 -5.55 23.56
N CYS A 291 -15.61 -6.28 22.59
CA CYS A 291 -14.41 -5.86 21.87
C CYS A 291 -14.62 -4.60 21.03
N ARG A 292 -13.74 -3.60 21.21
CA ARG A 292 -13.72 -2.36 20.42
C ARG A 292 -12.36 -2.08 19.77
N ALA A 293 -11.57 -3.12 19.56
CA ALA A 293 -10.18 -3.08 19.10
C ALA A 293 -10.02 -2.52 17.67
N CYS A 294 -11.03 -2.67 16.81
CA CYS A 294 -11.03 -2.13 15.44
C CYS A 294 -12.39 -1.50 15.09
N PRO A 295 -12.50 -0.63 14.08
CA PRO A 295 -13.75 0.09 13.78
C PRO A 295 -14.97 -0.79 13.46
N LEU A 296 -14.78 -2.08 13.19
CA LEU A 296 -15.84 -3.00 12.76
C LEU A 296 -16.88 -3.29 13.85
N TRP A 297 -16.56 -3.08 15.14
CA TRP A 297 -17.54 -3.26 16.22
C TRP A 297 -18.75 -2.33 16.10
N ALA A 298 -18.56 -1.14 15.52
CA ALA A 298 -19.57 -0.08 15.54
C ALA A 298 -20.74 -0.32 14.57
N PRO A 299 -20.51 -0.71 13.28
CA PRO A 299 -21.61 -0.99 12.36
C PRO A 299 -22.14 -2.43 12.45
N ALA A 300 -21.38 -3.38 12.99
CA ALA A 300 -21.82 -4.76 13.15
C ALA A 300 -22.95 -4.87 14.20
N THR A 301 -23.82 -5.85 14.05
CA THR A 301 -24.89 -6.10 15.05
C THR A 301 -24.30 -6.66 16.34
N GLN A 302 -23.38 -7.62 16.23
CA GLN A 302 -22.73 -8.23 17.40
C GLN A 302 -21.40 -8.90 17.02
N THR A 303 -20.64 -9.31 18.03
CA THR A 303 -19.48 -10.18 17.83
C THR A 303 -19.96 -11.61 17.53
N VAL A 304 -19.43 -12.21 16.46
CA VAL A 304 -19.61 -13.63 16.15
C VAL A 304 -18.33 -14.37 16.51
N PHE A 305 -18.36 -14.98 17.68
CA PHE A 305 -17.26 -15.79 18.20
C PHE A 305 -17.23 -17.20 17.59
N GLY A 306 -16.19 -17.98 17.85
CA GLY A 306 -16.14 -19.38 17.46
C GLY A 306 -17.11 -20.27 18.24
N GLU A 307 -17.45 -21.42 17.66
CA GLU A 307 -18.25 -22.47 18.29
C GLU A 307 -17.65 -23.87 18.03
N GLY A 308 -17.81 -24.79 18.99
CA GLY A 308 -17.35 -26.17 18.90
C GLY A 308 -16.72 -26.67 20.21
N PRO A 309 -16.24 -27.93 20.24
CA PRO A 309 -15.57 -28.50 21.40
C PRO A 309 -14.29 -27.75 21.78
N THR A 310 -13.97 -27.68 23.08
CA THR A 310 -12.77 -27.01 23.60
C THR A 310 -11.48 -27.78 23.34
N ASP A 311 -11.59 -29.04 22.91
CA ASP A 311 -10.51 -29.97 22.60
C ASP A 311 -10.57 -30.45 21.14
N ALA A 312 -11.27 -29.70 20.27
CA ALA A 312 -11.45 -30.07 18.87
C ALA A 312 -10.08 -30.27 18.17
N PRO A 313 -9.82 -31.44 17.58
CA PRO A 313 -8.53 -31.72 16.92
C PRO A 313 -8.37 -30.94 15.61
N VAL A 314 -9.47 -30.47 15.02
CA VAL A 314 -9.50 -29.65 13.81
C VAL A 314 -10.24 -28.35 14.08
N MET A 315 -9.63 -27.24 13.66
CA MET A 315 -10.24 -25.92 13.68
C MET A 315 -10.42 -25.38 12.25
N PHE A 316 -11.62 -24.95 11.89
CA PHE A 316 -11.91 -24.26 10.63
C PHE A 316 -11.98 -22.75 10.86
N VAL A 317 -11.25 -22.00 10.04
CA VAL A 317 -11.18 -20.53 10.13
C VAL A 317 -11.65 -19.91 8.82
N GLY A 318 -12.77 -19.19 8.85
CA GLY A 318 -13.27 -18.37 7.75
C GLY A 318 -12.72 -16.94 7.76
N GLU A 319 -13.22 -16.10 6.84
CA GLU A 319 -12.79 -14.69 6.71
C GLU A 319 -13.38 -13.80 7.82
N GLN A 320 -14.70 -13.66 7.82
CA GLN A 320 -15.47 -12.84 8.75
C GLN A 320 -16.93 -13.32 8.76
N PRO A 321 -17.77 -12.86 9.69
CA PRO A 321 -19.19 -13.18 9.69
C PRO A 321 -19.88 -12.54 8.48
N GLY A 322 -20.90 -13.21 7.93
CA GLY A 322 -21.79 -12.64 6.94
C GLY A 322 -23.02 -11.98 7.57
N ASP A 323 -23.96 -11.61 6.70
CA ASP A 323 -25.22 -10.95 7.09
C ASP A 323 -26.04 -11.78 8.08
N GLN A 324 -26.21 -13.08 7.82
CA GLN A 324 -26.98 -13.98 8.69
C GLN A 324 -26.23 -14.28 9.98
N GLU A 325 -24.92 -14.53 9.90
CA GLU A 325 -24.06 -14.79 11.06
C GLU A 325 -24.07 -13.61 12.04
N ASP A 326 -24.01 -12.37 11.54
CA ASP A 326 -24.04 -11.15 12.35
C ASP A 326 -25.37 -10.97 13.10
N LEU A 327 -26.49 -11.47 12.56
CA LEU A 327 -27.79 -11.45 13.25
C LEU A 327 -27.94 -12.61 14.23
N ASP A 328 -27.45 -13.78 13.87
CA ASP A 328 -27.63 -15.01 14.65
C ASP A 328 -26.57 -15.17 15.76
N GLY A 329 -25.44 -14.47 15.67
CA GLY A 329 -24.33 -14.57 16.61
C GLY A 329 -23.49 -15.85 16.46
N ARG A 330 -23.70 -16.62 15.39
CA ARG A 330 -23.09 -17.94 15.16
C ARG A 330 -22.34 -18.02 13.83
N PRO A 331 -21.17 -18.67 13.78
CA PRO A 331 -20.36 -18.72 12.56
C PRO A 331 -20.90 -19.77 11.58
N PHE A 332 -20.83 -19.46 10.27
CA PHE A 332 -21.21 -20.37 9.18
C PHE A 332 -22.67 -20.89 9.26
N VAL A 333 -23.65 -19.99 9.38
CA VAL A 333 -25.10 -20.32 9.37
C VAL A 333 -25.81 -19.86 8.08
N GLY A 334 -25.19 -18.93 7.33
CA GLY A 334 -25.70 -18.42 6.06
C GLY A 334 -25.52 -19.39 4.89
N PRO A 335 -25.74 -18.93 3.64
CA PRO A 335 -25.62 -19.77 2.44
C PRO A 335 -24.26 -20.44 2.29
N ALA A 336 -23.17 -19.72 2.60
CA ALA A 336 -21.81 -20.27 2.57
C ALA A 336 -21.60 -21.32 3.67
N GLY A 337 -22.23 -21.15 4.84
CA GLY A 337 -22.23 -22.10 5.94
C GLY A 337 -22.92 -23.41 5.60
N ARG A 338 -24.09 -23.34 4.96
CA ARG A 338 -24.81 -24.56 4.49
C ARG A 338 -24.01 -25.33 3.44
N LEU A 339 -23.35 -24.63 2.52
CA LEU A 339 -22.45 -25.27 1.56
C LEU A 339 -21.26 -25.93 2.25
N PHE A 340 -20.70 -25.27 3.26
CA PHE A 340 -19.62 -25.83 4.08
C PHE A 340 -20.06 -27.08 4.83
N ASP A 341 -21.26 -27.08 5.43
CA ASP A 341 -21.82 -28.24 6.12
C ASP A 341 -22.01 -29.43 5.18
N GLN A 342 -22.54 -29.19 3.98
CA GLN A 342 -22.66 -30.23 2.96
C GLN A 342 -21.28 -30.77 2.55
N ALA A 343 -20.30 -29.89 2.35
CA ALA A 343 -18.95 -30.31 1.96
C ALA A 343 -18.24 -31.11 3.07
N LEU A 344 -18.49 -30.81 4.34
CA LEU A 344 -18.01 -31.62 5.46
C LEU A 344 -18.64 -33.01 5.45
N GLN A 345 -19.95 -33.11 5.23
CA GLN A 345 -20.66 -34.39 5.11
C GLN A 345 -20.09 -35.24 3.96
N ASP A 346 -19.91 -34.63 2.78
CA ASP A 346 -19.36 -35.31 1.60
C ASP A 346 -17.88 -35.71 1.77
N ALA A 347 -17.16 -35.00 2.65
CA ALA A 347 -15.80 -35.34 3.06
C ALA A 347 -15.75 -36.39 4.18
N GLY A 348 -16.89 -36.80 4.73
CA GLY A 348 -16.97 -37.75 5.86
C GLY A 348 -16.51 -37.14 7.19
N LEU A 349 -16.66 -35.83 7.37
CA LEU A 349 -16.24 -35.10 8.56
C LEU A 349 -17.45 -34.66 9.39
N GLU A 350 -17.42 -34.95 10.68
CA GLU A 350 -18.46 -34.51 11.62
C GLU A 350 -18.19 -33.08 12.11
N ARG A 351 -19.04 -32.12 11.73
CA ARG A 351 -18.94 -30.73 12.19
C ARG A 351 -18.92 -30.60 13.72
N ALA A 352 -19.66 -31.46 14.42
CA ALA A 352 -19.73 -31.45 15.89
C ALA A 352 -18.39 -31.72 16.58
N ARG A 353 -17.43 -32.33 15.87
CA ARG A 353 -16.07 -32.62 16.37
C ARG A 353 -15.05 -31.55 16.03
N ALA A 354 -15.45 -30.48 15.35
CA ALA A 354 -14.57 -29.40 14.93
C ALA A 354 -14.91 -28.09 15.64
N TYR A 355 -13.91 -27.23 15.79
CA TYR A 355 -14.10 -25.85 16.21
C TYR A 355 -14.18 -24.94 14.98
N VAL A 356 -15.22 -24.15 14.84
CA VAL A 356 -15.46 -23.30 13.66
C VAL A 356 -15.46 -21.83 14.10
N THR A 357 -14.64 -21.01 13.43
CA THR A 357 -14.50 -19.59 13.76
C THR A 357 -14.10 -18.76 12.53
N ASN A 358 -13.90 -17.46 12.70
CA ASN A 358 -13.45 -16.54 11.64
C ASN A 358 -12.20 -15.76 12.04
N ALA A 359 -11.41 -15.30 11.07
CA ALA A 359 -10.26 -14.45 11.31
C ALA A 359 -10.64 -13.09 11.91
N VAL A 360 -11.79 -12.54 11.50
CA VAL A 360 -12.38 -11.32 12.07
C VAL A 360 -13.73 -11.66 12.70
N LYS A 361 -14.05 -11.08 13.86
CA LYS A 361 -15.26 -11.42 14.65
C LYS A 361 -16.46 -10.50 14.44
N HIS A 362 -16.33 -9.47 13.61
CA HIS A 362 -17.40 -8.51 13.33
C HIS A 362 -17.64 -8.42 11.82
N PHE A 363 -18.91 -8.31 11.41
CA PHE A 363 -19.28 -8.23 10.00
C PHE A 363 -18.93 -6.86 9.41
N LYS A 364 -18.07 -6.85 8.40
CA LYS A 364 -17.80 -5.66 7.60
C LYS A 364 -18.67 -5.64 6.34
N PHE A 365 -19.43 -4.57 6.18
CA PHE A 365 -20.35 -4.41 5.05
C PHE A 365 -20.51 -2.96 4.61
N GLU A 366 -21.04 -2.80 3.42
CA GLU A 366 -21.55 -1.54 2.87
C GLU A 366 -23.08 -1.61 2.78
N PRO A 367 -23.81 -0.65 3.40
CA PRO A 367 -25.24 -0.58 3.25
C PRO A 367 -25.63 -0.20 1.81
N ARG A 368 -26.47 -1.00 1.16
CA ARG A 368 -27.10 -0.66 -0.13
C ARG A 368 -28.60 -0.90 -0.06
N GLY A 369 -29.34 0.18 0.27
CA GLY A 369 -30.76 0.08 0.59
C GLY A 369 -30.98 -0.82 1.81
N LYS A 370 -31.84 -1.83 1.69
CA LYS A 370 -32.08 -2.82 2.77
C LYS A 370 -31.03 -3.94 2.85
N ARG A 371 -30.05 -3.98 1.93
CA ARG A 371 -29.06 -5.06 1.85
C ARG A 371 -27.75 -4.64 2.50
N ARG A 372 -27.12 -5.56 3.22
CA ARG A 372 -25.75 -5.41 3.75
C ARG A 372 -24.77 -6.13 2.83
N LEU A 373 -24.03 -5.38 2.01
CA LEU A 373 -23.08 -5.94 1.05
C LEU A 373 -21.75 -6.21 1.72
N HIS A 374 -21.37 -7.48 1.83
CA HIS A 374 -20.11 -7.91 2.41
C HIS A 374 -18.89 -7.23 1.77
N GLN A 375 -18.01 -6.66 2.58
CA GLN A 375 -16.69 -6.15 2.18
C GLN A 375 -15.59 -6.92 2.91
N SER A 376 -14.52 -7.31 2.20
CA SER A 376 -13.42 -8.04 2.86
C SER A 376 -12.68 -7.19 3.90
N PRO A 377 -12.25 -7.81 5.02
CA PRO A 377 -11.45 -7.13 6.03
C PRO A 377 -10.07 -6.76 5.46
N ASN A 378 -9.54 -5.62 5.88
CA ASN A 378 -8.20 -5.18 5.50
C ASN A 378 -7.13 -5.78 6.45
N PRO A 379 -5.83 -5.69 6.09
CA PRO A 379 -4.76 -6.24 6.93
C PRO A 379 -4.68 -5.65 8.35
N VAL A 380 -5.15 -4.42 8.58
CA VAL A 380 -5.17 -3.80 9.91
C VAL A 380 -6.25 -4.43 10.77
N GLU A 381 -7.45 -4.64 10.21
CA GLU A 381 -8.58 -5.29 10.87
C GLU A 381 -8.27 -6.75 11.22
N ILE A 382 -7.65 -7.48 10.27
CA ILE A 382 -7.18 -8.87 10.51
C ILE A 382 -6.20 -8.89 11.68
N ARG A 383 -5.17 -8.02 11.68
CA ARG A 383 -4.19 -7.96 12.77
C ARG A 383 -4.82 -7.62 14.11
N ALA A 384 -5.73 -6.65 14.15
CA ALA A 384 -6.42 -6.25 15.38
C ALA A 384 -7.29 -7.37 15.96
N CYS A 385 -7.90 -8.18 15.11
CA CYS A 385 -8.75 -9.29 15.54
C CYS A 385 -7.96 -10.58 15.81
N ASN A 386 -6.73 -10.70 15.30
CA ASN A 386 -5.90 -11.88 15.47
C ASN A 386 -5.59 -12.20 16.93
N THR A 387 -5.65 -11.22 17.83
CA THR A 387 -5.58 -11.42 19.28
C THR A 387 -6.57 -12.50 19.76
N TRP A 388 -7.83 -12.44 19.29
CA TRP A 388 -8.85 -13.42 19.67
C TRP A 388 -8.61 -14.78 19.03
N LEU A 389 -8.27 -14.80 17.74
CA LEU A 389 -8.00 -16.04 17.02
C LEU A 389 -6.79 -16.79 17.59
N ALA A 390 -5.70 -16.08 17.86
CA ALA A 390 -4.50 -16.66 18.46
C ALA A 390 -4.81 -17.27 19.82
N ARG A 391 -5.66 -16.63 20.63
CA ARG A 391 -6.08 -17.17 21.91
C ARG A 391 -7.06 -18.35 21.79
N GLU A 392 -8.02 -18.31 20.86
CA GLU A 392 -8.88 -19.47 20.55
C GLU A 392 -8.02 -20.68 20.19
N ILE A 393 -7.04 -20.51 19.30
CA ILE A 393 -6.09 -21.55 18.91
C ILE A 393 -5.30 -22.07 20.12
N ALA A 394 -4.79 -21.17 20.97
CA ALA A 394 -3.99 -21.54 22.14
C ALA A 394 -4.80 -22.33 23.18
N LEU A 395 -6.09 -22.03 23.32
CA LEU A 395 -6.99 -22.73 24.25
C LEU A 395 -7.49 -24.06 23.68
N VAL A 396 -7.91 -24.07 22.39
CA VAL A 396 -8.42 -25.28 21.72
C VAL A 396 -7.31 -26.29 21.44
N ARG A 397 -6.10 -25.81 21.15
CA ARG A 397 -4.92 -26.61 20.76
C ARG A 397 -5.23 -27.61 19.63
N PRO A 398 -5.79 -27.15 18.50
CA PRO A 398 -6.11 -28.04 17.39
C PRO A 398 -4.82 -28.59 16.77
N ARG A 399 -4.84 -29.88 16.40
CA ARG A 399 -3.74 -30.53 15.66
C ARG A 399 -3.65 -30.00 14.22
N LEU A 400 -4.79 -29.63 13.64
CA LEU A 400 -4.89 -29.03 12.30
C LEU A 400 -5.76 -27.77 12.30
N VAL A 401 -5.28 -26.71 11.65
CA VAL A 401 -6.09 -25.52 11.33
C VAL A 401 -6.34 -25.45 9.83
N VAL A 402 -7.60 -25.47 9.43
CA VAL A 402 -8.04 -25.32 8.03
C VAL A 402 -8.44 -23.87 7.79
N ALA A 403 -7.61 -23.14 7.05
CA ALA A 403 -7.83 -21.76 6.67
C ALA A 403 -8.63 -21.67 5.35
N LEU A 404 -9.86 -21.21 5.45
CA LEU A 404 -10.81 -21.08 4.34
C LEU A 404 -10.68 -19.68 3.71
N GLY A 405 -9.89 -19.57 2.65
CA GLY A 405 -9.65 -18.32 1.92
C GLY A 405 -8.44 -17.52 2.38
N ALA A 406 -8.20 -16.39 1.69
CA ALA A 406 -6.96 -15.63 1.83
C ALA A 406 -6.82 -14.93 3.19
N SER A 407 -7.90 -14.33 3.69
CA SER A 407 -7.91 -13.62 4.98
C SER A 407 -7.66 -14.57 6.16
N ALA A 408 -8.28 -15.75 6.13
CA ALA A 408 -8.03 -16.82 7.10
C ALA A 408 -6.57 -17.31 7.04
N ALA A 409 -6.07 -17.57 5.83
CA ALA A 409 -4.69 -18.02 5.65
C ALA A 409 -3.69 -16.98 6.15
N GLN A 410 -3.96 -15.69 5.94
CA GLN A 410 -3.15 -14.61 6.46
C GLN A 410 -3.16 -14.53 7.99
N ALA A 411 -4.33 -14.68 8.61
CA ALA A 411 -4.46 -14.65 10.07
C ALA A 411 -3.72 -15.82 10.73
N VAL A 412 -3.86 -17.04 10.18
CA VAL A 412 -3.25 -18.25 10.71
C VAL A 412 -1.74 -18.28 10.50
N SER A 413 -1.25 -17.87 9.32
CA SER A 413 0.20 -17.95 8.98
C SER A 413 1.00 -16.70 9.33
N GLY A 414 0.35 -15.60 9.71
CA GLY A 414 0.98 -14.30 9.97
C GLY A 414 1.47 -13.55 8.73
N ARG A 415 1.32 -14.10 7.52
CA ARG A 415 1.77 -13.50 6.25
C ARG A 415 0.74 -13.69 5.13
N ALA A 416 0.80 -12.87 4.09
CA ALA A 416 -0.10 -13.03 2.95
C ALA A 416 0.15 -14.37 2.22
N VAL A 417 -0.91 -15.11 1.90
CA VAL A 417 -0.85 -16.42 1.24
C VAL A 417 -1.71 -16.39 -0.03
N ARG A 418 -1.17 -16.92 -1.13
CA ARG A 418 -1.91 -17.10 -2.39
C ARG A 418 -2.65 -18.44 -2.36
N VAL A 419 -3.96 -18.38 -2.09
CA VAL A 419 -4.83 -19.57 -1.96
C VAL A 419 -4.70 -20.52 -3.16
N GLY A 420 -4.69 -20.00 -4.39
CA GLY A 420 -4.59 -20.83 -5.60
C GLY A 420 -3.32 -21.70 -5.68
N GLU A 421 -2.19 -21.21 -5.16
CA GLU A 421 -0.91 -21.92 -5.17
C GLU A 421 -0.74 -22.84 -3.95
N SER A 422 -1.38 -22.50 -2.83
CA SER A 422 -1.20 -23.19 -1.54
C SER A 422 -2.32 -24.18 -1.20
N ARG A 423 -3.45 -24.17 -1.92
CA ARG A 423 -4.58 -25.05 -1.60
C ARG A 423 -4.23 -26.54 -1.72
N GLY A 424 -4.83 -27.35 -0.85
CA GLY A 424 -4.65 -28.81 -0.86
C GLY A 424 -3.28 -29.28 -0.37
N ARG A 425 -2.52 -28.42 0.30
CA ARG A 425 -1.22 -28.74 0.90
C ARG A 425 -1.27 -28.50 2.40
N ILE A 426 -0.87 -29.53 3.16
CA ILE A 426 -0.63 -29.40 4.60
C ILE A 426 0.75 -28.78 4.79
N MET A 427 0.81 -27.73 5.61
CA MET A 427 2.04 -27.01 5.94
C MET A 427 2.26 -27.07 7.45
N PRO A 428 3.48 -27.38 7.91
CA PRO A 428 3.79 -27.31 9.33
C PRO A 428 3.76 -25.86 9.81
N LEU A 429 3.12 -25.63 10.95
CA LEU A 429 3.12 -24.38 11.70
C LEU A 429 3.55 -24.71 13.14
N GLU A 430 4.11 -23.76 13.89
CA GLU A 430 4.61 -24.04 15.24
C GLU A 430 3.53 -24.68 16.13
N GLY A 431 3.76 -25.95 16.48
CA GLY A 431 2.88 -26.75 17.34
C GLY A 431 1.63 -27.37 16.69
N ARG A 432 1.43 -27.22 15.37
CA ARG A 432 0.24 -27.75 14.64
C ARG A 432 0.39 -27.69 13.12
N ASP A 433 -0.44 -28.40 12.41
CA ASP A 433 -0.49 -28.31 10.95
C ASP A 433 -1.50 -27.25 10.47
N ALA A 434 -1.26 -26.71 9.28
CA ALA A 434 -2.16 -25.76 8.62
C ALA A 434 -2.49 -26.24 7.19
N LEU A 435 -3.77 -26.25 6.85
CA LEU A 435 -4.26 -26.51 5.51
C LEU A 435 -4.94 -25.26 4.96
N VAL A 436 -4.60 -24.86 3.74
CA VAL A 436 -5.30 -23.77 3.04
C VAL A 436 -6.30 -24.37 2.06
N SER A 437 -7.51 -23.82 2.02
CA SER A 437 -8.48 -24.10 0.96
C SER A 437 -9.21 -22.82 0.54
N VAL A 438 -10.10 -22.94 -0.46
CA VAL A 438 -10.96 -21.85 -0.91
C VAL A 438 -12.05 -21.56 0.13
N HIS A 439 -12.54 -20.32 0.16
CA HIS A 439 -13.68 -19.99 1.02
C HIS A 439 -14.99 -20.47 0.37
N PRO A 440 -15.94 -21.06 1.11
CA PRO A 440 -17.21 -21.57 0.55
C PRO A 440 -18.02 -20.54 -0.25
N SER A 441 -17.95 -19.26 0.14
CA SER A 441 -18.61 -18.17 -0.60
C SER A 441 -18.06 -17.93 -2.01
N TYR A 442 -16.81 -18.34 -2.30
CA TYR A 442 -16.25 -18.30 -3.65
C TYR A 442 -17.03 -19.22 -4.59
N LEU A 443 -17.38 -20.43 -4.13
CA LEU A 443 -18.14 -21.42 -4.90
C LEU A 443 -19.52 -20.90 -5.28
N LEU A 444 -20.17 -20.15 -4.37
CA LEU A 444 -21.47 -19.52 -4.61
C LEU A 444 -21.42 -18.37 -5.62
N ARG A 445 -20.25 -17.79 -5.88
CA ARG A 445 -20.05 -16.68 -6.82
C ARG A 445 -19.64 -17.15 -8.22
N LEU A 446 -19.36 -18.44 -8.41
CA LEU A 446 -19.04 -18.98 -9.73
C LEU A 446 -20.28 -18.94 -10.64
N PRO A 447 -20.19 -18.28 -11.81
CA PRO A 447 -21.34 -18.13 -12.71
C PRO A 447 -21.68 -19.41 -13.46
N ASP A 448 -20.67 -20.24 -13.74
CA ASP A 448 -20.79 -21.48 -14.50
C ASP A 448 -21.05 -22.68 -13.58
N ALA A 449 -22.04 -23.51 -13.96
CA ALA A 449 -22.47 -24.65 -13.15
C ALA A 449 -21.43 -25.78 -13.13
N GLU A 450 -20.77 -26.04 -14.25
CA GLU A 450 -19.73 -27.07 -14.31
C GLU A 450 -18.49 -26.66 -13.52
N ALA A 451 -18.05 -25.41 -13.65
CA ALA A 451 -16.95 -24.86 -12.87
C ALA A 451 -17.27 -24.91 -11.37
N ARG A 452 -18.51 -24.61 -10.98
CA ARG A 452 -18.97 -24.74 -9.60
C ARG A 452 -18.88 -26.18 -9.11
N ALA A 453 -19.34 -27.16 -9.88
CA ALA A 453 -19.25 -28.58 -9.53
C ALA A 453 -17.79 -29.03 -9.39
N ARG A 454 -16.94 -28.72 -10.38
CA ARG A 454 -15.50 -29.05 -10.33
C ARG A 454 -14.80 -28.43 -9.13
N GLU A 455 -15.05 -27.16 -8.83
CA GLU A 455 -14.44 -26.49 -7.67
C GLU A 455 -15.00 -26.99 -6.34
N TYR A 456 -16.27 -27.42 -6.31
CA TYR A 456 -16.86 -28.08 -5.15
C TYR A 456 -16.18 -29.43 -4.88
N ASP A 457 -15.98 -30.27 -5.89
CA ASP A 457 -15.29 -31.55 -5.74
C ASP A 457 -13.86 -31.37 -5.23
N ARG A 458 -13.15 -30.36 -5.74
CA ARG A 458 -11.81 -30.00 -5.24
C ARG A 458 -11.85 -29.49 -3.81
N PHE A 459 -12.88 -28.73 -3.43
CA PHE A 459 -13.07 -28.26 -2.06
C PHE A 459 -13.29 -29.43 -1.10
N VAL A 460 -14.16 -30.38 -1.45
CA VAL A 460 -14.37 -31.63 -0.69
C VAL A 460 -13.07 -32.44 -0.60
N ALA A 461 -12.30 -32.54 -1.69
CA ALA A 461 -11.01 -33.21 -1.69
C ALA A 461 -9.99 -32.55 -0.74
N ASP A 462 -9.94 -31.22 -0.70
CA ASP A 462 -9.12 -30.49 0.27
C ASP A 462 -9.57 -30.82 1.71
N LEU A 463 -10.88 -30.81 1.99
CA LEU A 463 -11.42 -31.12 3.32
C LEU A 463 -11.08 -32.55 3.78
N ARG A 464 -11.11 -33.54 2.87
CA ARG A 464 -10.75 -34.93 3.20
C ARG A 464 -9.34 -35.08 3.79
N LEU A 465 -8.42 -34.14 3.50
CA LEU A 465 -7.09 -34.13 4.11
C LEU A 465 -7.13 -33.90 5.63
N ALA A 466 -8.25 -33.39 6.18
CA ALA A 466 -8.46 -33.23 7.62
C ALA A 466 -8.95 -34.52 8.30
N ALA A 467 -9.43 -35.52 7.55
CA ALA A 467 -10.00 -36.75 8.13
C ALA A 467 -9.04 -37.49 9.10
N PRO A 468 -7.73 -37.63 8.81
CA PRO A 468 -6.80 -38.29 9.73
C PRO A 468 -6.67 -37.60 11.10
N TYR A 469 -6.96 -36.30 11.17
CA TYR A 469 -6.89 -35.53 12.41
C TYR A 469 -8.14 -35.67 13.26
N LEU A 470 -9.29 -36.00 12.64
CA LEU A 470 -10.52 -36.31 13.36
C LEU A 470 -10.58 -37.79 13.77
N ALA A 471 -9.82 -38.69 13.13
CA ALA A 471 -9.89 -40.12 13.41
C ALA A 471 -9.15 -40.59 14.69
N GLY A 472 -8.33 -39.74 15.31
CA GLY A 472 -7.60 -40.04 16.54
C GLY A 472 -7.61 -38.87 17.50
#